data_AF-A0A966L1W8-F1
#
_entry.id   AF-A0A966L1W8-F1
#
_cell.length_a   1.000
_cell.length_b   1.000
_cell.length_c   1.000
_cell.angle_alpha   90.00
_cell.angle_beta   90.00
_cell.angle_gamma   90.00
#
_symmetry.space_group_name_H-M   'P 1'
#
loop_
_entity.id
_entity.type
_entity.pdbx_description
1 polymer ?
#
loop_
_entity_poly.entity_id
_entity_poly.type
_entity_poly.pdbx_seq_one_letter_code
_entity_poly.pdbx_strand_id
1 'polypeptide(L)'
;SISYSYMTARGIGSDAMDPYYTYLTSITDTLSPVREYALDFDQRHTINAVMSYRVPSDWQADLFGMGLPGAWGVTMVGNYGSGLPYTPTDDAGNRLGDLNEGRLPATYSVDMRFNKDFSLRSNNMSMSFFVEVDNLFNRRNVINVYSRTGLANNDGINNTASLGVSQEDLDYYDDLY
;
A
#
# COMPACT_ATOMS: atom_id res chain seq x y z
N SER A 1 10.27 9.61 -14.02
CA SER A 1 9.03 10.41 -13.95
C SER A 1 8.43 10.27 -12.58
N ILE A 2 7.71 11.30 -12.11
CA ILE A 2 6.95 11.25 -10.86
C ILE A 2 5.57 11.83 -11.17
N SER A 3 4.53 11.11 -10.78
CA SER A 3 3.15 11.60 -10.79
C SER A 3 2.63 11.68 -9.36
N TYR A 4 1.94 12.77 -9.05
CA TYR A 4 1.31 13.00 -7.78
C TYR A 4 -0.15 13.37 -8.02
N SER A 5 -1.04 12.72 -7.28
CA SER A 5 -2.47 13.00 -7.29
C SER A 5 -2.91 13.42 -5.90
N TYR A 6 -3.68 14.51 -5.85
CA TYR A 6 -4.43 14.91 -4.68
C TYR A 6 -5.90 14.77 -4.99
N MET A 7 -6.63 13.97 -4.21
CA MET A 7 -8.06 13.76 -4.37
C MET A 7 -8.77 14.01 -3.05
N THR A 8 -9.94 14.65 -3.13
CA THR A 8 -10.90 14.64 -2.04
C THR A 8 -12.25 14.18 -2.56
N ALA A 9 -12.77 13.11 -1.97
CA ALA A 9 -14.05 12.53 -2.31
C ALA A 9 -14.95 12.61 -1.07
N ARG A 10 -15.95 13.49 -1.12
CA ARG A 10 -16.93 13.68 -0.04
C ARG A 10 -18.34 13.59 -0.58
N GLY A 11 -19.23 13.02 0.20
CA GLY A 11 -20.63 12.86 -0.16
C GLY A 11 -21.45 12.27 0.99
N ILE A 12 -22.70 11.95 0.70
CA ILE A 12 -23.66 11.39 1.66
C ILE A 12 -23.87 9.88 1.48
N GLY A 13 -23.07 9.24 0.61
CA GLY A 13 -23.14 7.84 0.22
C GLY A 13 -21.91 7.47 -0.62
N SER A 14 -21.20 6.40 -0.24
CA SER A 14 -20.16 5.76 -1.05
C SER A 14 -20.76 4.88 -2.15
N ASP A 15 -21.99 4.40 -1.93
CA ASP A 15 -22.82 3.66 -2.89
C ASP A 15 -24.26 4.19 -2.94
N ALA A 16 -24.96 3.95 -4.06
CA ALA A 16 -26.36 4.35 -4.23
C ALA A 16 -27.32 3.61 -3.27
N MET A 17 -26.93 2.43 -2.78
CA MET A 17 -27.71 1.59 -1.88
C MET A 17 -27.34 1.76 -0.40
N ASP A 18 -26.35 2.59 -0.07
CA ASP A 18 -25.97 2.89 1.33
C ASP A 18 -27.16 3.25 2.23
N PRO A 19 -28.14 4.08 1.79
CA PRO A 19 -29.32 4.38 2.60
C PRO A 19 -30.17 3.15 2.93
N TYR A 20 -30.31 2.24 1.95
CA TYR A 20 -31.12 1.05 2.07
C TYR A 20 -30.47 0.02 3.01
N TYR A 21 -29.16 -0.19 2.87
CA TYR A 21 -28.41 -1.08 3.76
C TYR A 21 -28.36 -0.55 5.18
N THR A 22 -28.09 0.75 5.35
CA THR A 22 -28.12 1.42 6.66
C THR A 22 -29.46 1.23 7.36
N TYR A 23 -30.58 1.38 6.63
CA TYR A 23 -31.93 1.14 7.17
C TYR A 23 -32.16 -0.32 7.61
N LEU A 24 -31.59 -1.31 6.92
CA LEU A 24 -31.79 -2.73 7.23
C LEU A 24 -30.88 -3.25 8.34
N THR A 25 -29.67 -2.73 8.46
CA THR A 25 -28.62 -3.28 9.34
C THR A 25 -28.41 -2.45 10.60
N SER A 26 -28.82 -1.19 10.61
CA SER A 26 -28.63 -0.28 11.74
C SER A 26 -29.87 -0.20 12.62
N ILE A 27 -29.68 -0.47 13.92
CA ILE A 27 -30.72 -0.31 14.94
C ILE A 27 -30.79 1.12 15.49
N THR A 28 -29.77 1.96 15.24
CA THR A 28 -29.60 3.29 15.83
C THR A 28 -29.50 4.41 14.81
N ASP A 29 -29.11 4.12 13.58
CA ASP A 29 -28.85 5.12 12.54
C ASP A 29 -29.62 4.73 11.26
N THR A 30 -30.94 4.92 11.27
CA THR A 30 -31.84 4.53 10.16
C THR A 30 -32.06 5.65 9.14
N LEU A 31 -31.51 6.84 9.39
CA LEU A 31 -31.60 8.00 8.51
C LEU A 31 -30.32 8.14 7.70
N SER A 32 -30.45 8.52 6.43
CA SER A 32 -29.29 8.85 5.60
C SER A 32 -28.47 9.97 6.24
N PRO A 33 -27.13 9.93 6.11
CA PRO A 33 -26.26 10.97 6.62
C PRO A 33 -26.70 12.35 6.12
N VAL A 34 -27.04 13.25 7.06
CA VAL A 34 -27.43 14.64 6.74
C VAL A 34 -26.19 15.52 6.48
N ARG A 35 -24.99 14.97 6.73
CA ARG A 35 -23.69 15.63 6.55
C ARG A 35 -22.83 14.83 5.59
N GLU A 36 -22.02 15.53 4.81
CA GLU A 36 -21.04 14.93 3.92
C GLU A 36 -19.86 14.34 4.69
N TYR A 37 -19.59 13.06 4.45
CA TYR A 37 -18.44 12.33 4.98
C TYR A 37 -17.48 11.93 3.85
N ALA A 38 -16.28 11.45 4.20
CA ALA A 38 -15.32 11.00 3.21
C ALA A 38 -15.77 9.68 2.58
N LEU A 39 -15.78 9.56 1.26
CA LEU A 39 -16.19 8.33 0.58
C LEU A 39 -15.14 7.24 0.76
N ASP A 40 -15.51 5.96 0.65
CA ASP A 40 -14.64 4.80 0.91
C ASP A 40 -13.36 4.81 0.06
N PHE A 41 -13.43 5.44 -1.11
CA PHE A 41 -12.35 5.60 -2.07
C PHE A 41 -11.61 6.97 -1.96
N ASP A 42 -11.84 7.73 -0.88
CA ASP A 42 -11.13 9.00 -0.60
C ASP A 42 -9.67 8.75 -0.22
N GLN A 43 -8.79 8.70 -1.22
CA GLN A 43 -7.34 8.68 -1.01
C GLN A 43 -6.74 10.06 -1.26
N ARG A 44 -6.32 10.75 -0.20
CA ARG A 44 -5.86 12.14 -0.27
C ARG A 44 -4.60 12.34 -1.06
N HIS A 45 -3.61 11.48 -0.88
CA HIS A 45 -2.33 11.58 -1.55
C HIS A 45 -1.96 10.25 -2.17
N THR A 46 -1.71 10.27 -3.48
CA THR A 46 -1.16 9.13 -4.22
C THR A 46 0.06 9.61 -4.99
N ILE A 47 1.18 8.91 -4.83
CA ILE A 47 2.41 9.20 -5.58
C ILE A 47 2.81 7.94 -6.33
N ASN A 48 3.11 8.07 -7.63
CA ASN A 48 3.76 7.03 -8.40
C ASN A 48 5.06 7.59 -8.98
N ALA A 49 6.17 6.92 -8.71
CA ALA A 49 7.50 7.32 -9.14
C ALA A 49 8.13 6.20 -9.97
N VAL A 50 8.66 6.55 -11.13
CA VAL A 50 9.43 5.63 -11.98
C VAL A 50 10.79 6.25 -12.22
N MET A 51 11.84 5.57 -11.78
CA MET A 51 13.22 5.96 -12.02
C MET A 51 13.88 4.90 -12.89
N SER A 52 14.40 5.29 -14.05
CA SER A 52 15.15 4.40 -14.92
C SER A 52 16.52 4.99 -15.22
N TYR A 53 17.54 4.15 -15.11
CA TYR A 53 18.91 4.48 -15.45
C TYR A 53 19.43 3.43 -16.43
N ARG A 54 19.99 3.86 -17.55
CA ARG A 54 20.51 2.97 -18.59
C ARG A 54 21.92 3.41 -18.97
N VAL A 55 22.83 2.44 -18.94
CA VAL A 55 24.22 2.60 -19.31
C VAL A 55 24.42 2.10 -20.74
N PRO A 56 24.99 2.92 -21.65
CA PRO A 56 25.19 2.53 -23.03
C PRO A 56 26.30 1.46 -23.14
N SER A 57 26.36 0.78 -24.28
CA SER A 57 27.23 -0.40 -24.49
C SER A 57 28.71 -0.08 -24.69
N ASP A 58 29.02 1.16 -25.05
CA ASP A 58 30.36 1.72 -25.23
C ASP A 58 30.99 2.19 -23.91
N TRP A 59 30.19 2.36 -22.87
CA TRP A 59 30.66 2.75 -21.55
C TRP A 59 31.43 1.62 -20.87
N GLN A 60 32.56 1.97 -20.27
CA GLN A 60 33.41 1.08 -19.49
C GLN A 60 33.79 1.80 -18.21
N ALA A 61 33.59 1.16 -17.07
CA ALA A 61 34.07 1.66 -15.79
C ALA A 61 34.92 0.61 -15.09
N ASP A 62 35.94 1.08 -14.41
CA ASP A 62 36.73 0.27 -13.49
C ASP A 62 36.13 0.43 -12.09
N LEU A 63 35.52 -0.64 -11.58
CA LEU A 63 34.98 -0.68 -10.23
C LEU A 63 35.80 -1.68 -9.44
N PHE A 64 36.57 -1.18 -8.46
CA PHE A 64 37.44 -2.00 -7.60
C PHE A 64 38.50 -2.83 -8.35
N GLY A 65 39.03 -2.34 -9.47
CA GLY A 65 40.03 -3.05 -10.28
C GLY A 65 39.42 -4.08 -11.23
N MET A 66 38.09 -4.15 -11.32
CA MET A 66 37.36 -4.99 -12.27
C MET A 66 36.65 -4.11 -13.31
N GLY A 67 36.98 -4.32 -14.59
CA GLY A 67 36.29 -3.66 -15.70
C GLY A 67 34.84 -4.14 -15.80
N LEU A 68 33.89 -3.29 -15.45
CA LEU A 68 32.46 -3.53 -15.65
C LEU A 68 32.09 -3.11 -17.08
N PRO A 69 31.64 -4.05 -17.93
CA PRO A 69 31.15 -3.69 -19.26
C PRO A 69 29.85 -2.89 -19.15
N GLY A 70 29.62 -1.96 -20.08
CA GLY A 70 28.35 -1.22 -20.23
C GLY A 70 27.16 -2.09 -20.67
N ALA A 71 26.11 -1.51 -21.22
CA ALA A 71 24.88 -2.22 -21.63
C ALA A 71 24.08 -2.84 -20.47
N TRP A 72 23.88 -2.08 -19.40
CA TRP A 72 22.98 -2.50 -18.31
C TRP A 72 22.01 -1.38 -17.95
N GLY A 73 20.94 -1.73 -17.26
CA GLY A 73 19.96 -0.77 -16.78
C GLY A 73 19.36 -1.19 -15.45
N VAL A 74 18.90 -0.19 -14.70
CA VAL A 74 18.11 -0.35 -13.47
C VAL A 74 16.85 0.47 -13.64
N THR A 75 15.70 -0.14 -13.34
CA THR A 75 14.42 0.55 -13.23
C THR A 75 13.87 0.31 -11.84
N MET A 76 13.38 1.36 -11.19
CA MET A 76 12.68 1.32 -9.91
C MET A 76 11.30 1.92 -10.10
N VAL A 77 10.29 1.25 -9.59
CA VAL A 77 8.89 1.71 -9.59
C VAL A 77 8.45 1.80 -8.14
N GLY A 78 8.05 2.98 -7.69
CA GLY A 78 7.57 3.23 -6.34
C GLY A 78 6.13 3.73 -6.36
N ASN A 79 5.31 3.20 -5.46
CA ASN A 79 3.92 3.63 -5.28
C ASN A 79 3.71 4.00 -3.80
N TYR A 80 2.95 5.05 -3.54
CA TYR A 80 2.58 5.50 -2.20
C TYR A 80 1.11 5.95 -2.18
N GLY A 81 0.39 5.60 -1.12
CA GLY A 81 -0.98 6.02 -0.86
C GLY A 81 -1.19 6.39 0.62
N SER A 82 -1.88 7.50 0.89
CA SER A 82 -2.10 8.03 2.26
C SER A 82 -3.09 7.23 3.13
N GLY A 83 -3.50 6.04 2.71
CA GLY A 83 -4.53 5.25 3.37
C GLY A 83 -5.96 5.64 2.99
N LEU A 84 -6.87 4.67 3.04
CA LEU A 84 -8.30 4.84 2.77
C LEU A 84 -9.06 5.10 4.08
N PRO A 85 -10.24 5.73 4.01
CA PRO A 85 -11.12 5.85 5.16
C PRO A 85 -11.58 4.49 5.70
N TYR A 86 -11.85 4.47 7.01
CA TYR A 86 -12.64 3.42 7.62
C TYR A 86 -13.54 4.02 8.72
N THR A 87 -14.58 3.30 9.10
CA THR A 87 -15.51 3.73 10.15
C THR A 87 -15.16 3.06 11.49
N PRO A 88 -14.73 3.81 12.52
CA PRO A 88 -14.46 3.24 13.84
C PRO A 88 -15.74 2.78 14.54
N THR A 89 -15.65 1.74 15.36
CA THR A 89 -16.79 1.19 16.13
C THR A 89 -16.42 0.91 17.58
N ASP A 90 -17.41 0.88 18.47
CA ASP A 90 -17.23 0.51 19.88
C ASP A 90 -17.25 -1.01 20.10
N ASP A 91 -17.21 -1.42 21.37
CA ASP A 91 -17.24 -2.82 21.77
C ASP A 91 -18.53 -3.57 21.41
N ALA A 92 -19.62 -2.84 21.22
CA ALA A 92 -20.92 -3.37 20.83
C ALA A 92 -21.15 -3.28 19.31
N GLY A 93 -20.17 -2.80 18.55
CA GLY A 93 -20.26 -2.61 17.09
C GLY A 93 -21.03 -1.34 16.69
N ASN A 94 -21.33 -0.45 17.64
CA ASN A 94 -21.92 0.85 17.32
C ASN A 94 -20.83 1.76 16.74
N ARG A 95 -21.18 2.57 15.76
CA ARG A 95 -20.25 3.54 15.18
C ARG A 95 -19.76 4.55 16.24
N LEU A 96 -18.46 4.76 16.28
CA LEU A 96 -17.82 5.84 17.02
C LEU A 96 -17.57 7.00 16.05
N GLY A 97 -18.34 8.08 16.18
CA GLY A 97 -18.19 9.28 15.35
C GLY A 97 -18.96 9.23 14.03
N ASP A 98 -18.47 9.97 13.04
CA ASP A 98 -19.04 10.02 11.70
C ASP A 98 -18.55 8.84 10.83
N LEU A 99 -19.27 8.53 9.76
CA LEU A 99 -18.81 7.56 8.77
C LEU A 99 -17.44 7.97 8.21
N ASN A 100 -16.55 7.00 8.07
CA ASN A 100 -15.24 7.19 7.41
C ASN A 100 -14.39 8.30 8.03
N GLU A 101 -14.55 8.50 9.35
CA GLU A 101 -13.75 9.43 10.14
C GLU A 101 -12.32 8.90 10.37
N GLY A 102 -12.16 7.58 10.48
CA GLY A 102 -10.87 6.92 10.60
C GLY A 102 -10.10 6.90 9.26
N ARG A 103 -8.78 6.71 9.34
CA ARG A 103 -7.91 6.52 8.16
C ARG A 103 -6.98 5.34 8.39
N LEU A 104 -6.90 4.46 7.41
CA LEU A 104 -5.91 3.39 7.38
C LEU A 104 -4.49 3.96 7.34
N PRO A 105 -3.48 3.21 7.83
CA PRO A 105 -2.08 3.58 7.67
C PRO A 105 -1.70 3.78 6.19
N ALA A 106 -0.72 4.65 5.95
CA ALA A 106 -0.20 4.85 4.61
C ALA A 106 0.49 3.58 4.09
N THR A 107 0.31 3.32 2.80
CA THR A 107 0.91 2.18 2.11
C THR A 107 1.96 2.65 1.13
N TYR A 108 3.04 1.88 0.99
CA TYR A 108 3.99 2.08 -0.09
C TYR A 108 4.66 0.78 -0.51
N SER A 109 5.02 0.70 -1.78
CA SER A 109 5.80 -0.41 -2.34
C SER A 109 6.85 0.14 -3.30
N VAL A 110 7.99 -0.54 -3.37
CA VAL A 110 9.05 -0.23 -4.33
C VAL A 110 9.53 -1.52 -4.97
N ASP A 111 9.46 -1.58 -6.29
CA ASP A 111 9.88 -2.72 -7.08
C ASP A 111 11.10 -2.32 -7.91
N MET A 112 12.06 -3.23 -8.07
CA MET A 112 13.29 -2.98 -8.81
C MET A 112 13.50 -4.03 -9.88
N ARG A 113 13.86 -3.58 -11.08
CA ARG A 113 14.32 -4.43 -12.17
C ARG A 113 15.71 -4.02 -12.62
N PHE A 114 16.66 -4.94 -12.57
CA PHE A 114 17.96 -4.82 -13.21
C PHE A 114 17.98 -5.62 -14.51
N ASN A 115 18.57 -5.08 -15.57
CA ASN A 115 18.79 -5.80 -16.82
C ASN A 115 20.22 -5.60 -17.33
N LYS A 116 20.77 -6.64 -17.97
CA LYS A 116 22.10 -6.67 -18.57
C LYS A 116 22.01 -7.29 -19.95
N ASP A 117 22.40 -6.50 -20.95
CA ASP A 117 22.39 -6.89 -22.35
C ASP A 117 23.81 -7.33 -22.77
N PHE A 118 23.89 -8.47 -23.45
CA PHE A 118 25.12 -9.05 -24.01
C PHE A 118 24.98 -9.21 -25.51
N SER A 119 25.88 -8.58 -26.26
CA SER A 119 25.94 -8.70 -27.72
C SER A 119 27.02 -9.71 -28.11
N LEU A 120 26.63 -10.87 -28.64
CA LEU A 120 27.57 -11.83 -29.21
C LEU A 120 27.92 -11.41 -30.65
N ARG A 121 29.07 -10.75 -30.79
CA ARG A 121 29.58 -10.24 -32.08
C ARG A 121 29.73 -11.30 -33.17
N SER A 122 29.84 -12.59 -32.81
CA SER A 122 30.08 -13.67 -33.79
C SER A 122 28.85 -14.06 -34.61
N ASN A 123 27.63 -13.86 -34.10
CA ASN A 123 26.39 -14.40 -34.72
C ASN A 123 25.25 -13.37 -34.82
N ASN A 124 25.51 -12.07 -34.62
CA ASN A 124 24.45 -11.04 -34.53
C ASN A 124 23.37 -11.35 -33.46
N MET A 125 23.73 -12.13 -32.44
CA MET A 125 22.81 -12.60 -31.41
C MET A 125 22.95 -11.73 -30.17
N SER A 126 21.83 -11.24 -29.64
CA SER A 126 21.77 -10.50 -28.38
C SER A 126 21.07 -11.32 -27.29
N MET A 127 21.65 -11.38 -26.11
CA MET A 127 21.06 -12.04 -24.93
C MET A 127 20.89 -11.00 -23.83
N SER A 128 19.72 -10.97 -23.19
CA SER A 128 19.45 -10.09 -22.04
C SER A 128 19.18 -10.93 -20.81
N PHE A 129 19.91 -10.67 -19.74
CA PHE A 129 19.60 -11.19 -18.41
C PHE A 129 18.90 -10.11 -17.61
N PHE A 130 17.94 -10.48 -16.79
CA PHE A 130 17.27 -9.55 -15.89
C PHE A 130 17.02 -10.21 -14.53
N VAL A 131 16.93 -9.35 -13.52
CA VAL A 131 16.54 -9.71 -12.16
C VAL A 131 15.47 -8.71 -11.74
N GLU A 132 14.37 -9.21 -11.22
CA GLU A 132 13.27 -8.42 -10.68
C GLU A 132 13.13 -8.74 -9.19
N VAL A 133 12.94 -7.69 -8.40
CA VAL A 133 12.76 -7.75 -6.95
C VAL A 133 11.52 -6.94 -6.63
N ASP A 134 10.44 -7.64 -6.33
CA ASP A 134 9.19 -7.04 -5.88
C ASP A 134 9.28 -6.73 -4.39
N ASN A 135 8.70 -5.60 -3.98
CA ASN A 135 8.73 -5.15 -2.60
C ASN A 135 10.16 -5.15 -2.02
N LEU A 136 11.05 -4.37 -2.63
CA LEU A 136 12.47 -4.27 -2.30
C LEU A 136 12.75 -4.05 -0.80
N PHE A 137 11.85 -3.36 -0.10
CA PHE A 137 11.97 -3.06 1.33
C PHE A 137 11.27 -4.07 2.24
N ASN A 138 10.63 -5.10 1.68
CA ASN A 138 9.86 -6.10 2.40
C ASN A 138 8.81 -5.49 3.34
N ARG A 139 8.17 -4.38 2.93
CA ARG A 139 7.15 -3.72 3.75
C ARG A 139 5.85 -4.51 3.72
N ARG A 140 5.21 -4.63 4.89
CA ARG A 140 3.84 -5.13 5.02
C ARG A 140 2.88 -3.94 4.96
N ASN A 141 2.03 -3.91 3.95
CA ASN A 141 1.03 -2.86 3.80
C ASN A 141 -0.29 -3.30 4.42
N VAL A 142 -0.85 -2.47 5.30
CA VAL A 142 -2.15 -2.71 5.94
C VAL A 142 -3.26 -2.40 4.93
N ILE A 143 -4.01 -3.43 4.53
CA ILE A 143 -5.16 -3.31 3.61
C ILE A 143 -6.49 -3.13 4.33
N ASN A 144 -6.55 -3.48 5.61
CA ASN A 144 -7.73 -3.32 6.46
C ASN A 144 -7.32 -3.31 7.94
N VAL A 145 -8.16 -2.70 8.79
CA VAL A 145 -8.00 -2.69 10.25
C VAL A 145 -9.29 -3.14 10.90
N TYR A 146 -9.19 -3.64 12.13
CA TYR A 146 -10.37 -3.84 12.96
C TYR A 146 -10.95 -2.48 13.33
N SER A 147 -12.23 -2.26 13.02
CA SER A 147 -12.92 -0.99 13.27
C SER A 147 -12.88 -0.56 14.74
N ARG A 148 -12.76 -1.51 15.66
CA ARG A 148 -12.69 -1.28 17.11
C ARG A 148 -11.39 -0.65 17.57
N THR A 149 -10.27 -1.18 17.11
CA THR A 149 -8.92 -0.80 17.60
C THR A 149 -8.19 0.12 16.63
N GLY A 150 -8.58 0.13 15.35
CA GLY A 150 -7.81 0.76 14.29
C GLY A 150 -6.51 0.03 13.95
N LEU A 151 -6.30 -1.17 14.51
CA LEU A 151 -5.11 -1.98 14.28
C LEU A 151 -5.40 -3.12 13.31
N ALA A 152 -4.39 -3.55 12.54
CA ALA A 152 -4.52 -4.64 11.57
C ALA A 152 -4.52 -6.03 12.22
N ASN A 153 -3.89 -6.15 13.40
CA ASN A 153 -3.58 -7.40 14.07
C ASN A 153 -4.32 -7.61 15.40
N ASN A 154 -5.05 -6.61 15.90
CA ASN A 154 -5.70 -6.65 17.19
C ASN A 154 -7.18 -6.28 17.02
N ASP A 155 -8.09 -7.19 17.36
CA ASP A 155 -9.54 -6.99 17.26
C ASP A 155 -10.14 -6.30 18.50
N GLY A 156 -9.33 -6.03 19.53
CA GLY A 156 -9.74 -5.42 20.79
C GLY A 156 -10.50 -6.38 21.69
N ILE A 157 -10.61 -7.65 21.32
CA ILE A 157 -11.24 -8.70 22.12
C ILE A 157 -10.13 -9.42 22.87
N ASN A 158 -9.93 -9.06 24.13
CA ASN A 158 -9.07 -9.82 25.04
C ASN A 158 -9.76 -11.14 25.43
N ASN A 159 -9.90 -12.08 24.48
CA ASN A 159 -10.15 -13.46 24.82
C ASN A 159 -8.82 -14.07 25.28
N THR A 160 -8.59 -14.07 26.60
CA THR A 160 -7.70 -15.03 27.26
C THR A 160 -8.24 -16.46 27.08
N ALA A 161 -8.26 -16.92 25.84
CA ALA A 161 -8.53 -18.28 25.43
C ALA A 161 -7.61 -18.57 24.23
N SER A 162 -6.34 -18.82 24.56
CA SER A 162 -5.44 -19.78 23.91
C SER A 162 -5.88 -20.21 22.50
N LEU A 163 -5.18 -19.70 21.48
CA LEU A 163 -4.53 -20.47 20.40
C LEU A 163 -3.87 -19.48 19.42
N GLY A 164 -2.57 -19.19 19.62
CA GLY A 164 -1.67 -19.02 18.49
C GLY A 164 -0.68 -17.85 18.44
N VAL A 165 -0.77 -16.82 19.28
CA VAL A 165 0.21 -15.71 19.24
C VAL A 165 0.43 -15.16 20.65
N SER A 166 1.69 -15.08 21.08
CA SER A 166 2.04 -14.54 22.40
C SER A 166 1.95 -13.01 22.41
N GLN A 167 1.77 -12.39 23.57
CA GLN A 167 1.75 -10.92 23.70
C GLN A 167 3.06 -10.29 23.14
N GLU A 168 4.17 -11.00 23.27
CA GLU A 168 5.49 -10.59 22.76
C GLU A 168 5.54 -10.58 21.22
N ASP A 169 4.86 -11.53 20.56
CA ASP A 169 4.72 -11.53 19.10
C ASP A 169 3.84 -10.37 18.63
N LEU A 170 2.78 -10.04 19.37
CA LEU A 170 1.91 -8.89 19.04
C LEU A 170 2.67 -7.58 19.13
N ASP A 171 3.46 -7.37 20.19
CA ASP A 171 4.29 -6.18 20.38
C ASP A 171 5.39 -6.08 19.32
N TYR A 172 5.98 -7.22 18.91
CA TYR A 172 6.94 -7.29 17.79
C TYR A 172 6.30 -6.89 16.45
N TYR A 173 5.05 -7.27 16.21
CA TYR A 173 4.34 -6.84 14.99
C TYR A 173 3.90 -5.38 15.03
N ASP A 174 3.64 -4.81 16.20
CA ASP A 174 3.25 -3.40 16.36
C ASP A 174 4.41 -2.44 16.05
N ASP A 175 5.65 -2.83 16.38
CA ASP A 175 6.87 -2.07 16.04
C ASP A 175 7.26 -2.16 14.55
N LEU A 176 6.64 -3.07 13.79
CA LEU A 176 6.94 -3.30 12.36
C LEU A 176 6.11 -2.44 11.39
N TYR A 177 5.15 -1.65 11.87
CA TYR A 177 4.25 -0.82 11.05
C TYR A 177 4.54 0.68 11.13
#